data_AF-A0A1S4E364-F1
#
_entry.id   AF-A0A1S4E364-F1
#
_cell.length_a   1.000
_cell.length_b   1.000
_cell.length_c   1.000
_cell.angle_alpha   90.00
_cell.angle_beta   90.00
_cell.angle_gamma   90.00
#
_symmetry.space_group_name_H-M   'P 1'
#
loop_
_entity.id
_entity.type
_entity.pdbx_description
1 polymer ?
#
loop_
_entity_poly.entity_id
_entity_poly.type
_entity_poly.pdbx_seq_one_letter_code
_entity_poly.pdbx_strand_id
1 'polypeptide(L)'
;MDQRRGSDQQPGKKIMGAQTLENLSESMMDSEVVPSSLNEIAPILRVANEVEASNPRVAYLCRFYAYEKAHKLDPTSSGRGVSQFKTALLQRLERENITTLAERQKSDAREMQSFYQHYYTKYIKALNEADKADRAQLPEVYKTAAILFEVLKAVNQTEAIDVADEILEAHHKVEEKQQMSLDNQN
;
A
#
# COMPACT_ATOMS: atom_id res chain seq x y z
N MET A 1 -42.11 55.53 17.31
CA MET A 1 -42.64 54.20 17.69
C MET A 1 -42.69 53.38 16.40
N ASP A 2 -41.61 52.66 16.10
CA ASP A 2 -41.49 51.18 16.28
C ASP A 2 -42.05 50.43 15.05
N GLN A 3 -41.22 50.13 14.04
CA GLN A 3 -40.45 48.89 13.83
C GLN A 3 -41.25 47.63 13.39
N ARG A 4 -40.61 46.88 12.46
CA ARG A 4 -40.76 45.44 12.09
C ARG A 4 -41.75 45.16 10.93
N ARG A 5 -41.47 44.30 9.95
CA ARG A 5 -40.38 43.34 9.72
C ARG A 5 -40.42 42.94 8.24
N GLY A 6 -39.27 42.99 7.56
CA GLY A 6 -39.10 42.40 6.24
C GLY A 6 -39.13 40.88 6.30
N SER A 7 -39.77 40.27 5.30
CA SER A 7 -39.79 38.83 5.08
C SER A 7 -38.63 38.45 4.15
N ASP A 8 -37.42 38.37 4.71
CA ASP A 8 -36.27 37.76 4.03
C ASP A 8 -36.48 36.24 3.95
N GLN A 9 -36.79 35.74 2.75
CA GLN A 9 -36.68 34.32 2.43
C GLN A 9 -35.19 33.98 2.27
N GLN A 10 -34.60 33.36 3.29
CA GLN A 10 -33.32 32.67 3.14
C GLN A 10 -33.48 31.45 2.23
N PRO A 11 -32.69 31.30 1.15
CA PRO A 11 -32.65 30.06 0.39
C PRO A 11 -31.94 28.99 1.22
N GLY A 12 -32.51 27.78 1.18
CA GLY A 12 -32.17 26.64 2.02
C GLY A 12 -30.68 26.31 2.06
N LYS A 13 -30.25 25.85 3.24
CA LYS A 13 -28.97 25.20 3.49
C LYS A 13 -28.70 24.16 2.39
N LYS A 14 -27.80 24.48 1.46
CA LYS A 14 -27.22 23.50 0.55
C LYS A 14 -26.55 22.43 1.38
N ILE A 15 -27.04 21.21 1.24
CA ILE A 15 -26.41 20.00 1.77
C ILE A 15 -25.12 19.80 0.96
N MET A 16 -24.01 20.37 1.44
CA MET A 16 -22.66 19.98 1.00
C MET A 16 -22.33 18.66 1.70
N GLY A 17 -22.87 17.56 1.21
CA GLY A 17 -22.77 16.27 1.90
C GLY A 17 -22.61 15.13 0.92
N ALA A 18 -21.40 14.99 0.38
CA ALA A 18 -20.82 13.74 -0.14
C ALA A 18 -19.41 14.01 -0.69
N GLN A 19 -19.29 15.02 -1.57
CA GLN A 19 -18.08 15.29 -2.35
C GLN A 19 -16.88 15.78 -1.51
N THR A 20 -17.12 16.46 -0.39
CA THR A 20 -16.05 16.93 0.51
C THR A 20 -15.49 15.82 1.40
N LEU A 21 -16.28 14.80 1.73
CA LEU A 21 -15.81 13.66 2.53
C LEU A 21 -15.01 12.68 1.66
N GLU A 22 -15.41 12.53 0.40
CA GLU A 22 -14.71 11.69 -0.59
C GLU A 22 -13.32 12.25 -0.90
N ASN A 23 -13.20 13.55 -1.22
CA ASN A 23 -11.91 14.21 -1.42
C ASN A 23 -11.03 14.27 -0.15
N LEU A 24 -11.62 14.42 1.04
CA LEU A 24 -10.85 14.40 2.29
C LEU A 24 -10.37 12.98 2.61
N SER A 25 -11.18 11.96 2.30
CA SER A 25 -10.79 10.56 2.49
C SER A 25 -9.63 10.16 1.58
N GLU A 26 -9.59 10.67 0.35
CA GLU A 26 -8.53 10.34 -0.61
C GLU A 26 -7.21 11.05 -0.25
N SER A 27 -7.27 12.32 0.16
CA SER A 27 -6.11 13.11 0.60
C SER A 27 -5.53 12.68 1.96
N MET A 28 -6.32 12.09 2.87
CA MET A 28 -5.82 11.55 4.14
C MET A 28 -5.07 10.22 3.98
N MET A 29 -5.14 9.61 2.81
CA MET A 29 -4.72 8.23 2.54
C MET A 29 -3.49 8.16 1.63
N ASP A 30 -3.05 9.28 1.07
CA ASP A 30 -1.70 9.47 0.57
C ASP A 30 -0.78 9.59 1.79
N SER A 31 -0.09 8.51 2.19
CA SER A 31 1.07 8.34 3.12
C SER A 31 1.31 9.27 4.35
N GLU A 32 0.76 10.47 4.40
CA GLU A 32 1.09 11.61 5.23
C GLU A 32 0.41 11.59 6.60
N VAL A 33 -0.44 10.60 6.91
CA VAL A 33 -1.05 10.46 8.25
C VAL A 33 -1.09 9.00 8.75
N VAL A 34 0.00 8.25 8.60
CA VAL A 34 0.18 7.01 9.38
C VAL A 34 0.46 7.40 10.85
N PRO A 35 -0.35 6.95 11.83
CA PRO A 35 -0.10 7.22 13.24
C PRO A 35 1.31 6.77 13.65
N SER A 36 1.97 7.50 14.55
CA SER A 36 3.36 7.21 14.95
C SER A 36 3.53 5.80 15.53
N SER A 37 2.51 5.27 16.22
CA SER A 37 2.48 3.90 16.74
C SER A 37 2.41 2.82 15.66
N LEU A 38 2.18 3.21 14.40
CA LEU A 38 2.05 2.33 13.25
C LEU A 38 3.08 2.65 12.15
N ASN A 39 4.16 3.38 12.46
CA ASN A 39 5.14 3.81 11.45
C ASN A 39 5.72 2.64 10.62
N GLU A 40 5.75 1.41 11.17
CA GLU A 40 6.18 0.20 10.47
C GLU A 40 5.35 -0.17 9.22
N ILE A 41 4.10 0.29 9.12
CA ILE A 41 3.24 0.00 7.95
C ILE A 41 3.39 1.04 6.83
N ALA A 42 3.98 2.20 7.12
CA ALA A 42 4.10 3.29 6.15
C ALA A 42 4.86 2.89 4.87
N PRO A 43 5.98 2.13 4.94
CA PRO A 43 6.63 1.63 3.74
C PRO A 43 5.73 0.74 2.88
N ILE A 44 4.88 -0.08 3.51
CA ILE A 44 3.96 -0.99 2.80
C ILE A 44 2.92 -0.18 2.02
N LEU A 45 2.37 0.87 2.62
CA LEU A 45 1.41 1.75 1.96
C LEU A 45 2.04 2.58 0.83
N ARG A 46 3.31 3.00 0.99
CA ARG A 46 4.05 3.65 -0.09
C ARG A 46 4.21 2.72 -1.28
N VAL A 47 4.65 1.49 -1.04
CA VAL A 47 4.78 0.46 -2.10
C VAL A 47 3.42 0.19 -2.76
N ALA A 48 2.33 0.14 -1.99
CA ALA A 48 1.00 -0.04 -2.56
C ALA A 48 0.63 1.08 -3.55
N ASN A 49 0.93 2.33 -3.22
CA ASN A 49 0.68 3.46 -4.12
C ASN A 49 1.60 3.42 -5.36
N GLU A 50 2.85 3.00 -5.22
CA GLU A 50 3.80 2.85 -6.34
C GLU A 50 3.33 1.81 -7.37
N VAL A 51 2.77 0.70 -6.91
CA VAL A 51 2.38 -0.42 -7.78
C VAL A 51 0.95 -0.31 -8.31
N GLU A 52 0.13 0.58 -7.76
CA GLU A 52 -1.29 0.76 -8.11
C GLU A 52 -1.53 0.96 -9.60
N ALA A 53 -0.74 1.83 -10.24
CA ALA A 53 -0.86 2.07 -11.68
C ALA A 53 -0.45 0.86 -12.55
N SER A 54 0.38 -0.04 -12.02
CA SER A 54 0.86 -1.22 -12.75
C SER A 54 -0.02 -2.44 -12.53
N ASN A 55 -0.48 -2.67 -11.31
CA ASN A 55 -1.39 -3.74 -10.96
C ASN A 55 -2.25 -3.33 -9.75
N PRO A 56 -3.49 -2.87 -9.98
CA PRO A 56 -4.41 -2.45 -8.93
C PRO A 56 -4.69 -3.55 -7.89
N ARG A 57 -4.75 -4.82 -8.33
CA ARG A 57 -5.00 -5.95 -7.41
C ARG A 57 -3.83 -6.15 -6.45
N VAL A 58 -2.60 -6.03 -6.91
CA VAL A 58 -1.42 -6.12 -6.04
C VAL A 58 -1.36 -4.96 -5.04
N ALA A 59 -1.71 -3.74 -5.47
CA ALA A 59 -1.81 -2.59 -4.55
C ALA A 59 -2.85 -2.83 -3.45
N TYR A 60 -4.02 -3.34 -3.81
CA TYR A 60 -5.04 -3.77 -2.85
C TYR A 60 -4.49 -4.80 -1.84
N LEU A 61 -3.78 -5.84 -2.31
CA LEU A 61 -3.19 -6.86 -1.44
C LEU A 61 -2.15 -6.28 -0.48
N CYS A 62 -1.33 -5.33 -0.95
CA CYS A 62 -0.37 -4.62 -0.10
C CYS A 62 -1.08 -3.80 1.00
N ARG A 63 -2.17 -3.09 0.66
CA ARG A 63 -2.97 -2.33 1.63
C ARG A 63 -3.69 -3.25 2.62
N PHE A 64 -4.18 -4.39 2.16
CA PHE A 64 -4.83 -5.39 3.00
C PHE A 64 -3.82 -5.95 4.01
N TYR A 65 -2.62 -6.30 3.55
CA TYR A 65 -1.53 -6.74 4.41
C TYR A 65 -1.12 -5.65 5.43
N ALA A 66 -1.04 -4.39 5.01
CA ALA A 66 -0.78 -3.26 5.91
C ALA A 66 -1.86 -3.13 7.00
N TYR A 67 -3.13 -3.33 6.66
CA TYR A 67 -4.24 -3.32 7.62
C TYR A 67 -4.11 -4.46 8.64
N GLU A 68 -3.82 -5.68 8.20
CA GLU A 68 -3.59 -6.81 9.10
C GLU A 68 -2.39 -6.57 10.03
N LYS A 69 -1.30 -6.03 9.50
CA LYS A 69 -0.11 -5.68 10.30
C LYS A 69 -0.43 -4.59 11.31
N ALA A 70 -1.20 -3.57 10.94
CA ALA A 70 -1.69 -2.55 11.86
C ALA A 70 -2.59 -3.13 12.96
N HIS A 71 -3.43 -4.12 12.62
CA HIS A 71 -4.27 -4.82 13.58
C HIS A 71 -3.43 -5.62 14.58
N LYS A 72 -2.36 -6.29 14.13
CA LYS A 72 -1.42 -7.01 15.00
C LYS A 72 -0.63 -6.08 15.93
N LEU A 73 -0.23 -4.89 15.44
CA LEU A 73 0.54 -3.91 16.22
C LEU A 73 -0.27 -3.24 17.33
N ASP A 74 -1.55 -2.93 17.09
CA ASP A 74 -2.43 -2.36 18.12
C ASP A 74 -3.84 -2.96 18.02
N PRO A 75 -4.07 -4.18 18.55
CA PRO A 75 -5.37 -4.85 18.45
C PRO A 75 -6.51 -4.02 19.08
N THR A 76 -6.19 -3.26 20.13
CA THR A 76 -7.15 -2.43 20.88
C THR A 76 -7.47 -1.10 20.21
N SER A 77 -6.70 -0.71 19.18
CA SER A 77 -6.78 0.61 18.54
C SER A 77 -6.70 1.78 19.53
N SER A 78 -5.87 1.63 20.57
CA SER A 78 -5.74 2.58 21.67
C SER A 78 -4.78 3.74 21.35
N GLY A 79 -3.93 3.60 20.33
CA GLY A 79 -3.04 4.65 19.88
C GLY A 79 -3.80 5.86 19.33
N ARG A 80 -3.23 7.06 19.52
CA ARG A 80 -3.82 8.31 19.02
C ARG A 80 -4.03 8.21 17.51
N GLY A 81 -5.27 8.39 17.05
CA GLY A 81 -5.63 8.35 15.63
C GLY A 81 -5.66 6.95 15.00
N VAL A 82 -5.27 5.89 15.72
CA VAL A 82 -5.20 4.52 15.16
C VAL A 82 -6.57 4.01 14.74
N SER A 83 -7.60 4.19 15.57
CA SER A 83 -8.95 3.75 15.21
C SER A 83 -9.46 4.46 13.96
N GLN A 84 -9.25 5.77 13.84
CA GLN A 84 -9.68 6.56 12.67
C GLN A 84 -8.96 6.10 11.41
N PHE A 85 -7.64 5.92 11.52
CA PHE A 85 -6.80 5.42 10.45
C PHE A 85 -7.24 4.03 9.98
N LYS A 86 -7.44 3.08 10.90
CA LYS A 86 -7.90 1.72 10.56
C LYS A 86 -9.27 1.72 9.91
N THR A 87 -10.20 2.54 10.39
CA THR A 87 -11.52 2.68 9.80
C THR A 87 -11.44 3.24 8.38
N ALA A 88 -10.63 4.29 8.16
CA ALA A 88 -10.43 4.84 6.81
C ALA A 88 -9.80 3.80 5.88
N LEU A 89 -8.75 3.11 6.32
CA LEU A 89 -8.08 2.06 5.55
C LEU A 89 -9.04 0.93 5.18
N LEU A 90 -9.86 0.48 6.12
CA LEU A 90 -10.87 -0.56 5.86
C LEU A 90 -11.92 -0.10 4.83
N GLN A 91 -12.42 1.13 4.92
CA GLN A 91 -13.39 1.66 3.95
C GLN A 91 -12.81 1.74 2.53
N ARG A 92 -11.52 2.08 2.40
CA ARG A 92 -10.84 2.05 1.10
C ARG A 92 -10.70 0.63 0.57
N LEU A 93 -10.29 -0.32 1.42
CA LEU A 93 -10.18 -1.73 1.07
C LEU A 93 -11.53 -2.29 0.58
N GLU A 94 -12.64 -1.96 1.23
CA GLU A 94 -13.98 -2.42 0.80
C GLU A 94 -14.31 -1.96 -0.63
N ARG A 95 -13.97 -0.72 -1.00
CA ARG A 95 -14.18 -0.17 -2.35
C ARG A 95 -13.24 -0.82 -3.37
N GLU A 96 -11.96 -0.85 -3.06
CA GLU A 96 -10.92 -1.40 -3.94
C GLU A 96 -11.09 -2.89 -4.16
N ASN A 97 -11.57 -3.64 -3.17
CA ASN A 97 -11.80 -5.07 -3.34
C ASN A 97 -12.79 -5.33 -4.47
N ILE A 98 -13.89 -4.55 -4.54
CA ILE A 98 -14.91 -4.73 -5.58
C ILE A 98 -14.33 -4.41 -6.96
N THR A 99 -13.62 -3.29 -7.10
CA THR A 99 -13.09 -2.85 -8.40
C THR A 99 -11.96 -3.76 -8.88
N THR A 100 -11.03 -4.11 -8.00
CA THR A 100 -9.86 -4.93 -8.35
C THR A 100 -10.20 -6.41 -8.53
N LEU A 101 -11.23 -6.93 -7.85
CA LEU A 101 -11.69 -8.31 -8.08
C LEU A 101 -12.26 -8.49 -9.49
N ALA A 102 -12.92 -7.46 -10.04
CA ALA A 102 -13.49 -7.53 -11.39
C ALA A 102 -12.40 -7.63 -12.48
N GLU A 103 -11.24 -7.04 -12.24
CA GLU A 103 -10.09 -7.04 -13.17
C GLU A 103 -9.16 -8.25 -12.95
N ARG A 104 -9.35 -8.99 -11.86
CA ARG A 104 -8.49 -10.10 -11.47
C ARG A 104 -8.56 -11.25 -12.49
N GLN A 105 -7.40 -11.71 -12.96
CA GLN A 105 -7.32 -12.81 -13.93
C GLN A 105 -7.05 -14.16 -13.26
N LYS A 106 -6.33 -14.18 -12.13
CA LYS A 106 -5.91 -15.41 -11.42
C LYS A 106 -6.27 -15.35 -9.92
N SER A 107 -5.81 -16.30 -9.11
CA SER A 107 -5.91 -16.15 -7.64
C SER A 107 -4.98 -15.06 -7.12
N ASP A 108 -5.20 -14.57 -5.90
CA ASP A 108 -4.41 -13.46 -5.37
C ASP A 108 -2.94 -13.87 -5.19
N ALA A 109 -2.66 -15.12 -4.79
CA ALA A 109 -1.30 -15.65 -4.72
C ALA A 109 -0.63 -15.67 -6.10
N ARG A 110 -1.36 -16.03 -7.15
CA ARG A 110 -0.81 -16.10 -8.51
C ARG A 110 -0.59 -14.73 -9.12
N GLU A 111 -1.45 -13.76 -8.85
CA GLU A 111 -1.23 -12.35 -9.20
C GLU A 111 0.06 -11.84 -8.53
N MET A 112 0.21 -12.10 -7.23
CA MET A 112 1.36 -11.63 -6.46
C MET A 112 2.67 -12.29 -6.91
N GLN A 113 2.68 -13.61 -7.15
CA GLN A 113 3.85 -14.30 -7.70
C GLN A 113 4.24 -13.77 -9.09
N SER A 114 3.27 -13.62 -9.99
CA SER A 114 3.52 -13.13 -11.35
C SER A 114 4.07 -11.70 -11.33
N PHE A 115 3.50 -10.84 -10.48
CA PHE A 115 3.95 -9.47 -10.32
C PHE A 115 5.37 -9.40 -9.73
N TYR A 116 5.68 -10.22 -8.72
CA TYR A 116 7.01 -10.24 -8.13
C TYR A 116 8.09 -10.63 -9.14
N GLN A 117 7.85 -11.68 -9.93
CA GLN A 117 8.77 -12.11 -11.00
C GLN A 117 8.98 -11.00 -12.04
N HIS A 118 7.90 -10.32 -12.43
CA HIS A 118 7.97 -9.18 -13.34
C HIS A 118 8.78 -8.03 -12.74
N TYR A 119 8.51 -7.65 -11.49
CA TYR A 119 9.22 -6.59 -10.78
C TYR A 119 10.72 -6.90 -10.67
N TYR A 120 11.08 -8.13 -10.26
CA TYR A 120 12.46 -8.58 -10.16
C TYR A 120 13.20 -8.45 -11.49
N THR A 121 12.59 -8.91 -12.58
CA THR A 121 13.21 -8.84 -13.91
C THR A 121 13.35 -7.40 -14.39
N LYS A 122 12.31 -6.59 -14.22
CA LYS A 122 12.25 -5.21 -14.73
C LYS A 122 13.16 -4.25 -13.99
N TYR A 123 13.25 -4.37 -12.67
CA TYR A 123 13.98 -3.40 -11.84
C TYR A 123 15.29 -3.98 -11.32
N ILE A 124 15.26 -5.15 -10.69
CA ILE A 124 16.46 -5.70 -10.04
C ILE A 124 17.46 -6.21 -11.08
N LYS A 125 17.02 -7.06 -12.01
CA LYS A 125 17.93 -7.62 -13.01
C LYS A 125 18.47 -6.52 -13.94
N ALA A 126 17.60 -5.64 -14.43
CA ALA A 126 18.01 -4.53 -15.28
C ALA A 126 19.01 -3.59 -14.61
N LEU A 127 18.78 -3.17 -13.35
CA LEU A 127 19.69 -2.27 -12.65
C LEU A 127 21.04 -2.92 -12.28
N ASN A 128 21.06 -4.24 -12.06
CA ASN A 128 22.32 -4.97 -11.88
C ASN A 128 23.18 -4.98 -13.15
N GLU A 129 22.55 -4.95 -14.32
CA GLU A 129 23.21 -4.93 -15.62
C GLU A 129 23.52 -3.50 -16.09
N ALA A 130 22.88 -2.49 -15.49
CA ALA A 130 23.03 -1.07 -15.82
C ALA A 130 24.30 -0.41 -15.24
N ASP A 131 24.56 0.81 -15.71
CA ASP A 131 25.69 1.66 -15.31
C ASP A 131 25.60 2.15 -13.86
N LYS A 132 26.73 2.63 -13.32
CA LYS A 132 26.84 3.08 -11.92
C LYS A 132 25.82 4.15 -11.51
N ALA A 133 25.40 5.02 -12.44
CA ALA A 133 24.43 6.08 -12.16
C ALA A 133 23.03 5.52 -11.87
N ASP A 134 22.59 4.52 -12.63
CA ASP A 134 21.28 3.88 -12.45
C ASP A 134 21.25 3.02 -11.19
N ARG A 135 22.39 2.44 -10.81
CA ARG A 135 22.56 1.66 -9.57
C ARG A 135 22.30 2.46 -8.29
N ALA A 136 22.26 3.78 -8.34
CA ALA A 136 21.90 4.60 -7.18
C ALA A 136 20.48 4.33 -6.67
N GLN A 137 19.58 3.80 -7.51
CA GLN A 137 18.21 3.46 -7.14
C GLN A 137 18.07 2.06 -6.53
N LEU A 138 19.11 1.22 -6.59
CA LEU A 138 19.08 -0.16 -6.09
C LEU A 138 18.62 -0.29 -4.63
N PRO A 139 19.08 0.55 -3.68
CA PRO A 139 18.64 0.42 -2.29
C PRO A 139 17.13 0.57 -2.12
N GLU A 140 16.48 1.43 -2.90
CA GLU A 140 15.04 1.63 -2.83
C GLU A 140 14.29 0.47 -3.50
N VAL A 141 14.76 0.01 -4.66
CA VAL A 141 14.21 -1.16 -5.35
C VAL A 141 14.29 -2.42 -4.49
N TYR A 142 15.37 -2.61 -3.73
CA TYR A 142 15.51 -3.74 -2.82
C TYR A 142 14.53 -3.68 -1.65
N LYS A 143 14.30 -2.50 -1.06
CA LYS A 143 13.27 -2.34 -0.01
C LYS A 143 11.88 -2.65 -0.55
N THR A 144 11.53 -2.13 -1.73
CA THR A 144 10.25 -2.43 -2.37
C THR A 144 10.11 -3.92 -2.65
N ALA A 145 11.17 -4.58 -3.15
CA ALA A 145 11.17 -6.03 -3.34
C ALA A 145 11.00 -6.81 -2.03
N ALA A 146 11.62 -6.40 -0.93
CA ALA A 146 11.44 -7.04 0.37
C ALA A 146 9.99 -6.96 0.86
N ILE A 147 9.37 -5.79 0.73
CA ILE A 147 7.96 -5.59 1.10
C ILE A 147 7.04 -6.43 0.21
N LEU A 148 7.24 -6.41 -1.12
CA LEU A 148 6.44 -7.22 -2.04
C LEU A 148 6.56 -8.72 -1.75
N PHE A 149 7.74 -9.18 -1.33
CA PHE A 149 7.95 -10.57 -0.95
C PHE A 149 7.29 -10.93 0.39
N GLU A 150 7.32 -10.02 1.38
CA GLU A 150 6.59 -10.19 2.66
C GLU A 150 5.09 -10.35 2.41
N VAL A 151 4.50 -9.50 1.56
CA VAL A 151 3.09 -9.57 1.14
C VAL A 151 2.82 -10.87 0.39
N LEU A 152 3.69 -11.27 -0.55
CA LEU A 152 3.57 -12.51 -1.30
C LEU A 152 3.47 -13.72 -0.36
N LYS A 153 4.38 -13.84 0.61
CA LYS A 153 4.36 -14.95 1.57
C LYS A 153 3.06 -14.98 2.37
N ALA A 154 2.56 -13.83 2.82
CA ALA A 154 1.32 -13.75 3.57
C ALA A 154 0.11 -14.19 2.73
N VAL A 155 0.00 -13.73 1.48
CA VAL A 155 -1.10 -14.11 0.58
C VAL A 155 -1.04 -15.60 0.23
N ASN A 156 0.15 -16.11 -0.08
CA ASN A 156 0.38 -17.53 -0.34
C ASN A 156 -0.01 -18.42 0.84
N GLN A 157 0.34 -18.01 2.06
CA GLN A 157 -0.04 -18.73 3.27
C GLN A 157 -1.57 -18.76 3.46
N THR A 158 -2.25 -17.64 3.19
CA THR A 158 -3.71 -17.55 3.29
C THR A 158 -4.43 -18.42 2.25
N GLU A 159 -3.92 -18.49 1.02
CA GLU A 159 -4.48 -19.33 -0.05
C GLU A 159 -3.97 -20.79 -0.01
N ALA A 160 -3.10 -21.16 0.95
CA ALA A 160 -2.45 -22.46 1.04
C ALA A 160 -1.73 -22.88 -0.27
N ILE A 161 -1.02 -21.94 -0.87
CA ILE A 161 -0.25 -22.11 -2.11
C ILE A 161 1.24 -21.94 -1.79
N ASP A 162 2.07 -22.90 -2.18
CA ASP A 162 3.52 -22.79 -2.01
C ASP A 162 4.11 -21.66 -2.87
N VAL A 163 5.10 -20.98 -2.31
CA VAL A 163 5.90 -19.99 -3.04
C VAL A 163 6.79 -20.76 -4.01
N ALA A 164 6.80 -20.36 -5.29
CA ALA A 164 7.66 -21.00 -6.28
C ALA A 164 9.15 -20.88 -5.89
N ASP A 165 9.91 -21.96 -6.03
CA ASP A 165 11.35 -22.00 -5.68
C ASP A 165 12.16 -20.92 -6.39
N GLU A 166 11.79 -20.60 -7.63
CA GLU A 166 12.40 -19.54 -8.43
C GLU A 166 12.28 -18.16 -7.76
N ILE A 167 11.16 -17.90 -7.08
CA ILE A 167 10.89 -16.65 -6.38
C ILE A 167 11.71 -16.60 -5.09
N LEU A 168 11.81 -17.74 -4.37
CA LEU A 168 12.64 -17.87 -3.18
C LEU A 168 14.12 -17.60 -3.51
N GLU A 169 14.64 -18.21 -4.58
CA GLU A 169 16.01 -18.00 -5.02
C GLU A 169 16.25 -16.55 -5.48
N ALA A 170 15.30 -15.96 -6.22
CA ALA A 170 15.39 -14.57 -6.64
C ALA A 170 15.44 -13.61 -5.44
N HIS A 171 14.63 -13.86 -4.41
CA HIS A 171 14.64 -13.04 -3.20
C HIS A 171 15.95 -13.21 -2.41
N HIS A 172 16.46 -14.43 -2.25
CA HIS A 172 17.75 -14.66 -1.60
C HIS A 172 18.88 -13.86 -2.28
N LYS A 173 18.91 -13.82 -3.61
CA LYS A 173 19.88 -13.01 -4.37
C LYS A 173 19.72 -11.51 -4.12
N VAL A 174 18.51 -11.03 -3.84
CA VAL A 174 18.28 -9.63 -3.45
C VAL A 174 18.88 -9.36 -2.09
N GLU A 175 18.60 -10.21 -1.11
CA GLU A 175 19.10 -10.07 0.26
C GLU A 175 20.63 -10.10 0.31
N GLU A 176 21.26 -11.06 -0.36
CA GLU A 176 22.74 -11.15 -0.44
C GLU A 176 23.37 -9.89 -1.04
N LYS A 177 22.79 -9.37 -2.14
CA LYS A 177 23.31 -8.17 -2.80
C LYS A 177 23.08 -6.91 -1.98
N GLN A 178 21.95 -6.81 -1.31
CA GLN A 178 21.66 -5.71 -0.42
C GLN A 178 22.64 -5.70 0.76
N GLN A 179 22.93 -6.86 1.34
CA GLN A 179 23.90 -6.98 2.44
C GLN A 179 25.32 -6.59 2.02
N MET A 180 25.80 -7.13 0.88
CA MET A 180 27.11 -6.76 0.34
C MET A 180 27.24 -5.25 0.04
N SER A 181 26.15 -4.60 -0.39
CA SER A 181 26.16 -3.16 -0.66
C SER A 181 26.26 -2.32 0.62
N LEU A 182 25.71 -2.81 1.74
CA LEU A 182 25.78 -2.14 3.03
C LEU A 182 27.16 -2.32 3.68
N ASP A 183 27.75 -3.51 3.53
CA ASP A 183 29.06 -3.84 4.11
C ASP A 183 30.22 -3.09 3.42
N ASN A 184 30.10 -2.76 2.12
CA ASN A 184 31.10 -1.99 1.38
C ASN A 184 31.06 -0.47 1.63
N GLN A 185 30.13 0.03 2.44
CA GLN A 185 29.99 1.46 2.78
C GLN A 185 30.50 1.81 4.19
N ASN A 186 30.94 0.81 4.98
CA ASN A 186 31.59 0.97 6.29
C ASN A 186 33.09 0.68 6.21
#